data_AF-A0A3D1KW14-F1
#
_entry.id   AF-A0A3D1KW14-F1
#
_cell.length_a   1.000
_cell.length_b   1.000
_cell.length_c   1.000
_cell.angle_alpha   90.00
_cell.angle_beta   90.00
_cell.angle_gamma   90.00
#
_symmetry.space_group_name_H-M   'P 1'
#
loop_
_entity.id
_entity.type
_entity.pdbx_description
1 polymer ?
#
loop_
_entity_poly.entity_id
_entity_poly.type
_entity_poly.pdbx_seq_one_letter_code
_entity_poly.pdbx_strand_id
1 'polypeptide(L)'
;DWYEIPFWWDRFREDPYFETMLKYRWEKLRENVISKSTINNFIDSCQNVLKDAQVRNFEKFDVLSTYVWPNNYVGGTYQNEVNYLKKWVNNRIDWLDQEIDKIVPSFVLSGPEIANANSFNLVVFPNPFSENFKIEFESGSNAEADIIIENLLGQLVCRKTVNVVPGRQTISFTYDELGRNGNTFIYRIINDGKSVKSGIVLHR
;
A
#
# COMPACT_ATOMS: atom_id res chain seq x y z
N ASP A 1 29.07 -2.32 -10.48
CA ASP A 1 28.43 -2.32 -9.15
C ASP A 1 26.98 -2.74 -9.25
N TRP A 2 26.73 -4.03 -8.99
CA TRP A 2 25.40 -4.54 -8.71
C TRP A 2 25.17 -4.35 -7.22
N TYR A 3 24.59 -3.22 -6.83
CA TYR A 3 23.86 -3.20 -5.57
C TYR A 3 22.64 -4.11 -5.77
N GLU A 4 22.80 -5.38 -5.43
CA GLU A 4 21.70 -6.33 -5.44
C GLU A 4 20.65 -5.82 -4.47
N ILE A 5 19.42 -5.66 -4.97
CA ILE A 5 18.26 -5.42 -4.12
C ILE A 5 18.23 -6.61 -3.14
N PRO A 6 18.30 -6.38 -1.82
CA PRO A 6 18.32 -7.48 -0.86
C PRO A 6 17.16 -8.45 -1.10
N PHE A 7 17.44 -9.75 -1.11
CA PHE A 7 16.46 -10.80 -1.47
C PHE A 7 15.16 -10.74 -0.66
N TRP A 8 15.20 -10.13 0.53
CA TRP A 8 14.05 -9.99 1.42
C TRP A 8 13.08 -8.87 1.01
N TRP A 9 13.42 -7.98 0.08
CA TRP A 9 12.49 -6.95 -0.41
C TRP A 9 11.27 -7.55 -1.10
N ASP A 10 11.49 -8.57 -1.94
CA ASP A 10 10.39 -9.27 -2.59
C ASP A 10 9.51 -9.97 -1.55
N ARG A 11 10.11 -10.53 -0.48
CA ARG A 11 9.38 -11.13 0.64
C ARG A 11 8.53 -10.13 1.42
N PHE A 12 8.98 -8.89 1.61
CA PHE A 12 8.15 -7.85 2.24
C PHE A 12 6.95 -7.46 1.37
N ARG A 13 7.12 -7.46 0.04
CA ARG A 13 6.03 -7.15 -0.89
C ARG A 13 4.96 -8.25 -0.99
N GLU A 14 5.26 -9.45 -0.50
CA GLU A 14 4.26 -10.51 -0.33
C GLU A 14 3.28 -10.22 0.82
N ASP A 15 3.62 -9.33 1.76
CA ASP A 15 2.77 -8.96 2.90
C ASP A 15 1.83 -7.79 2.53
N PRO A 16 0.50 -8.02 2.46
CA PRO A 16 -0.47 -6.97 2.12
C PRO A 16 -0.50 -5.82 3.14
N TYR A 17 -0.20 -6.09 4.41
CA TYR A 17 -0.12 -5.04 5.43
C TYR A 17 1.08 -4.13 5.16
N PHE A 18 2.24 -4.72 4.84
CA PHE A 18 3.44 -3.96 4.49
C PHE A 18 3.20 -3.08 3.26
N GLU A 19 2.64 -3.62 2.17
CA GLU A 19 2.37 -2.82 0.96
C GLU A 19 1.40 -1.67 1.23
N THR A 20 0.40 -1.89 2.07
CA THR A 20 -0.55 -0.85 2.50
C THR A 20 0.16 0.27 3.27
N MET A 21 1.00 -0.09 4.24
CA MET A 21 1.76 0.88 5.03
C MET A 21 2.80 1.62 4.19
N LEU A 22 3.42 0.95 3.20
CA LEU A 22 4.34 1.56 2.25
C LEU A 22 3.63 2.66 1.45
N LYS A 23 2.46 2.36 0.88
CA LYS A 23 1.66 3.33 0.12
C LYS A 23 1.31 4.55 0.97
N TYR A 24 0.76 4.35 2.17
CA TYR A 24 0.41 5.47 3.05
C TYR A 24 1.61 6.28 3.51
N ARG A 25 2.73 5.62 3.82
CA ARG A 25 3.95 6.32 4.19
C ARG A 25 4.46 7.16 3.04
N TRP A 26 4.42 6.63 1.81
CA TRP A 26 4.77 7.36 0.61
C TRP A 26 3.88 8.60 0.45
N GLU A 27 2.56 8.42 0.38
CA GLU A 27 1.59 9.52 0.25
C GLU A 27 1.81 10.62 1.31
N LYS A 28 1.99 10.22 2.59
CA LYS A 28 2.27 11.18 3.68
C LYS A 28 3.57 11.92 3.54
N LEU A 29 4.62 11.29 3.03
CA LEU A 29 5.87 12.00 2.77
C LEU A 29 5.73 12.93 1.55
N ARG A 30 4.94 12.54 0.53
CA ARG A 30 4.68 13.34 -0.67
C ARG A 30 3.90 14.63 -0.39
N GLU A 31 3.11 14.66 0.68
CA GLU A 31 2.43 15.88 1.16
C GLU A 31 3.42 17.00 1.57
N ASN A 32 4.64 16.66 2.00
CA ASN A 32 5.60 17.65 2.47
C ASN A 32 7.06 17.26 2.17
N VAL A 33 7.64 16.40 3.01
CA VAL A 33 9.11 16.19 3.11
C VAL A 33 9.77 15.81 1.78
N ILE A 34 9.12 14.96 0.99
CA ILE A 34 9.65 14.52 -0.31
C ILE A 34 8.82 15.08 -1.48
N SER A 35 8.03 16.15 -1.26
CA SER A 35 7.32 16.85 -2.34
C SER A 35 8.29 17.36 -3.40
N LYS A 36 7.85 17.47 -4.66
CA LYS A 36 8.71 17.98 -5.74
C LYS A 36 9.23 19.38 -5.44
N SER A 37 8.39 20.24 -4.86
CA SER A 37 8.79 21.59 -4.45
C SER A 37 9.86 21.55 -3.37
N THR A 38 9.68 20.75 -2.31
CA THR A 38 10.68 20.64 -1.23
C THR A 38 12.02 20.15 -1.73
N ILE A 39 12.04 19.13 -2.59
CA ILE A 39 13.28 18.60 -3.15
C ILE A 39 13.94 19.62 -4.10
N ASN A 40 13.18 20.28 -4.98
CA ASN A 40 13.73 21.30 -5.88
C ASN A 40 14.28 22.50 -5.10
N ASN A 41 13.60 22.93 -4.03
CA ASN A 41 14.07 23.99 -3.14
C ASN A 41 15.36 23.61 -2.42
N PHE A 42 15.51 22.34 -2.02
CA PHE A 42 16.75 21.84 -1.45
C PHE A 42 17.90 21.90 -2.46
N ILE A 43 17.66 21.47 -3.70
CA ILE A 43 18.64 21.58 -4.80
C ILE A 43 19.04 23.05 -5.03
N ASP A 44 18.06 23.97 -5.04
CA ASP A 44 18.32 25.41 -5.19
C ASP A 44 19.12 25.99 -4.02
N SER A 45 18.84 25.54 -2.79
CA SER A 45 19.61 25.93 -1.62
C SER A 45 21.07 25.49 -1.75
N CYS A 46 21.33 24.25 -2.17
CA CYS A 46 22.68 23.76 -2.43
C CYS A 46 23.35 24.54 -3.57
N GLN A 47 22.63 24.83 -4.65
CA GLN A 47 23.15 25.64 -5.77
C GLN A 47 23.62 27.02 -5.28
N ASN A 48 22.83 27.65 -4.40
CA ASN A 48 23.17 28.96 -3.84
C ASN A 48 24.43 28.90 -2.97
N VAL A 49 24.57 27.87 -2.12
CA VAL A 49 25.79 27.67 -1.32
C VAL A 49 27.02 27.45 -2.21
N LEU A 50 26.85 26.77 -3.35
CA LEU A 50 27.93 26.44 -4.28
C LEU A 50 28.23 27.52 -5.33
N LYS A 51 27.50 28.64 -5.34
CA LYS A 51 27.50 29.65 -6.41
C LYS A 51 28.91 30.03 -6.91
N ASP A 52 29.84 30.32 -5.98
CA ASP A 52 31.21 30.72 -6.33
C ASP A 52 32.18 29.54 -6.39
N ALA A 53 31.94 28.51 -5.58
CA ALA A 53 32.81 27.33 -5.52
C ALA A 53 32.77 26.52 -6.81
N GLN A 54 31.60 26.38 -7.41
CA GLN A 54 31.45 25.68 -8.69
C GLN A 54 32.21 26.39 -9.82
N VAL A 55 32.24 27.73 -9.83
CA VAL A 55 32.98 28.51 -10.85
C VAL A 55 34.47 28.15 -10.78
N ARG A 56 35.09 28.27 -9.59
CA ARG A 56 36.50 27.93 -9.40
C ARG A 56 36.80 26.47 -9.73
N ASN A 57 35.87 25.57 -9.41
CA ASN A 57 36.03 24.15 -9.70
C ASN A 57 36.10 23.91 -11.21
N PHE A 58 35.18 24.47 -11.99
CA PHE A 58 35.12 24.23 -13.43
C PHE A 58 36.07 25.11 -14.25
N GLU A 59 36.61 26.19 -13.67
CA GLU A 59 37.81 26.86 -14.21
C GLU A 59 39.06 25.97 -14.10
N LYS A 60 39.18 25.22 -12.99
CA LYS A 60 40.32 24.31 -12.77
C LYS A 60 40.16 22.98 -13.51
N PHE A 61 38.95 22.45 -13.52
CA PHE A 61 38.59 21.16 -14.11
C PHE A 61 37.51 21.37 -15.18
N ASP A 62 37.94 21.70 -16.40
CA ASP A 62 37.04 21.95 -17.52
C ASP A 62 36.47 20.64 -18.10
N VAL A 63 35.50 20.07 -17.39
CA VAL A 63 34.88 18.78 -17.72
C VAL A 63 33.39 18.88 -18.04
N LEU A 64 32.79 20.07 -18.00
CA LEU A 64 31.35 20.24 -18.23
C LEU A 64 30.90 19.86 -19.65
N SER A 65 31.81 19.93 -20.62
CA SER A 65 31.56 19.52 -22.02
C SER A 65 32.18 18.17 -22.37
N THR A 66 32.75 17.45 -21.40
CA THR A 66 33.49 16.21 -21.64
C THR A 66 32.85 15.06 -20.86
N TYR A 67 32.64 13.93 -21.53
CA TYR A 67 32.20 12.72 -20.85
C TYR A 67 33.28 12.21 -19.89
N VAL A 68 32.94 12.10 -18.61
CA VAL A 68 33.76 11.46 -17.59
C VAL A 68 32.95 10.31 -17.00
N TRP A 69 33.44 9.08 -17.13
CA TRP A 69 32.76 7.91 -16.58
C TRP A 69 32.67 8.01 -15.04
N PRO A 70 31.53 7.65 -14.41
CA PRO A 70 30.29 7.06 -14.94
C PRO A 70 29.14 8.08 -15.12
N ASN A 71 29.37 9.21 -15.78
CA ASN A 71 28.33 10.21 -15.97
C ASN A 71 27.35 9.85 -17.11
N ASN A 72 26.04 9.94 -16.88
CA ASN A 72 25.02 9.58 -17.90
C ASN A 72 24.53 10.79 -18.73
N TYR A 73 25.00 12.00 -18.43
CA TYR A 73 24.61 13.22 -19.11
C TYR A 73 25.74 14.24 -19.12
N VAL A 74 25.97 14.92 -20.24
CA VAL A 74 26.97 15.99 -20.37
C VAL A 74 26.23 17.27 -20.78
N GLY A 75 26.08 18.20 -19.84
CA GLY A 75 25.25 19.39 -19.99
C GLY A 75 25.94 20.60 -20.60
N GLY A 76 27.27 20.60 -20.69
CA GLY A 76 28.08 21.71 -21.21
C GLY A 76 28.21 22.90 -20.25
N THR A 77 27.25 23.09 -19.34
CA THR A 77 27.27 24.14 -18.31
C THR A 77 26.79 23.58 -16.97
N TYR A 78 27.26 24.17 -15.88
CA TYR A 78 26.81 23.82 -14.53
C TYR A 78 25.28 23.95 -14.37
N GLN A 79 24.67 24.99 -14.94
CA GLN A 79 23.21 25.17 -14.86
C GLN A 79 22.44 24.07 -15.60
N ASN A 80 22.95 23.57 -16.73
CA ASN A 80 22.34 22.45 -17.44
C ASN A 80 22.41 21.15 -16.63
N GLU A 81 23.51 20.90 -15.92
CA GLU A 81 23.63 19.77 -15.00
C GLU A 81 22.60 19.84 -13.87
N VAL A 82 22.41 21.02 -13.27
CA VAL A 82 21.37 21.23 -12.24
C VAL A 82 19.97 20.99 -12.80
N ASN A 83 19.69 21.52 -13.99
CA ASN A 83 18.41 21.34 -14.66
C ASN A 83 18.14 19.86 -14.99
N TYR A 84 19.17 19.13 -15.41
CA TYR A 84 19.10 17.69 -15.64
C TYR A 84 18.79 16.93 -14.35
N LEU A 85 19.48 17.24 -13.25
CA LEU A 85 19.20 16.62 -11.94
C LEU A 85 17.74 16.85 -11.51
N LYS A 86 17.26 18.09 -11.57
CA LYS A 86 15.87 18.42 -11.23
C LYS A 86 14.88 17.64 -12.10
N LYS A 87 15.12 17.59 -13.42
CA LYS A 87 14.28 16.84 -14.35
C LYS A 87 14.28 15.35 -14.04
N TRP A 88 15.45 14.74 -13.84
CA TRP A 88 15.58 13.33 -13.53
C TRP A 88 14.87 12.96 -12.23
N VAL A 89 15.06 13.75 -11.16
CA VAL A 89 14.40 13.51 -9.86
C VAL A 89 12.89 13.65 -9.98
N ASN A 90 12.40 14.70 -10.65
CA ASN A 90 10.96 14.89 -10.85
C ASN A 90 10.34 13.73 -11.64
N ASN A 91 10.98 13.29 -12.72
CA ASN A 91 10.52 12.15 -13.52
C ASN A 91 10.55 10.85 -12.72
N ARG A 92 11.58 10.67 -11.86
CA ARG A 92 11.69 9.47 -11.01
C ARG A 92 10.59 9.44 -9.95
N ILE A 93 10.26 10.59 -9.38
CA ILE A 93 9.14 10.75 -8.45
C ILE A 93 7.82 10.43 -9.16
N ASP A 94 7.61 10.92 -10.39
CA ASP A 94 6.39 10.60 -11.16
C ASP A 94 6.25 9.11 -11.44
N TRP A 95 7.34 8.44 -11.78
CA TRP A 95 7.34 6.99 -11.94
C TRP A 95 7.03 6.27 -10.62
N LEU A 96 7.60 6.71 -9.49
CA LEU A 96 7.30 6.13 -8.18
C LEU A 96 5.84 6.33 -7.77
N ASP A 97 5.31 7.54 -7.99
CA ASP A 97 3.89 7.86 -7.74
C ASP A 97 3.00 6.89 -8.55
N GLN A 98 3.29 6.66 -9.84
CA GLN A 98 2.56 5.70 -10.68
C GLN A 98 2.67 4.24 -10.23
N GLU A 99 3.85 3.77 -9.80
CA GLU A 99 4.02 2.39 -9.35
C GLU A 99 3.37 2.14 -8.00
N ILE A 100 3.42 3.11 -7.08
CA ILE A 100 2.81 3.00 -5.74
C ILE A 100 1.29 3.15 -5.82
N ASP A 101 0.76 3.91 -6.80
CA ASP A 101 -0.67 4.02 -7.03
C ASP A 101 -1.32 2.67 -7.40
N LYS A 102 -0.57 1.77 -8.04
CA LYS A 102 -1.04 0.41 -8.37
C LYS A 102 -1.23 -0.49 -7.14
N ILE A 103 -0.62 -0.16 -6.01
CA ILE A 103 -0.79 -0.92 -4.77
C ILE A 103 -2.23 -0.75 -4.29
N VAL A 104 -2.92 -1.88 -4.10
CA VAL A 104 -4.28 -1.94 -3.55
C VAL A 104 -4.18 -2.14 -2.04
N PRO A 105 -4.58 -1.15 -1.21
CA PRO A 105 -4.58 -1.30 0.23
C PRO A 105 -5.40 -2.50 0.71
N SER A 106 -4.81 -3.34 1.54
CA SER A 106 -5.49 -4.40 2.28
C SER A 106 -5.60 -3.97 3.74
N PHE A 107 -6.79 -3.58 4.17
CA PHE A 107 -7.05 -3.35 5.58
C PHE A 107 -7.22 -4.70 6.27
N VAL A 108 -6.16 -5.16 6.95
CA VAL A 108 -6.34 -6.07 8.10
C VAL A 108 -6.67 -5.16 9.27
N LEU A 109 -7.96 -5.02 9.58
CA LEU A 109 -8.43 -4.22 10.72
C LEU A 109 -8.02 -4.90 12.02
N SER A 110 -6.84 -4.58 12.54
CA SER A 110 -6.47 -4.81 13.93
C SER A 110 -6.80 -3.57 14.76
N GLY A 111 -8.09 -3.31 14.96
CA GLY A 111 -8.56 -2.22 15.82
C GLY A 111 -10.08 -2.08 15.84
N PRO A 112 -10.70 -1.74 16.98
CA PRO A 112 -12.14 -1.58 17.08
C PRO A 112 -12.59 -0.39 16.22
N GLU A 113 -13.67 -0.63 15.48
CA GLU A 113 -14.32 0.25 14.51
C GLU A 113 -14.44 1.72 14.99
N ILE A 114 -13.96 2.66 14.18
CA ILE A 114 -14.63 3.97 14.04
C ILE A 114 -14.77 4.24 12.54
N ALA A 115 -15.85 3.73 11.96
CA ALA A 115 -16.36 4.24 10.71
C ALA A 115 -17.87 4.38 10.85
N ASN A 116 -18.33 5.64 10.88
CA ASN A 116 -19.72 6.01 10.71
C ASN A 116 -20.24 5.41 9.39
N ALA A 117 -20.91 4.27 9.47
CA ALA A 117 -21.73 3.72 8.41
C ALA A 117 -23.07 3.34 9.02
N ASN A 118 -24.13 3.96 8.51
CA ASN A 118 -25.52 3.64 8.79
C ASN A 118 -25.69 2.13 9.01
N SER A 119 -26.09 1.77 10.23
CA SER A 119 -26.51 0.47 10.74
C SER A 119 -26.53 -0.69 9.73
N PHE A 120 -25.35 -1.20 9.35
CA PHE A 120 -25.25 -2.49 8.67
C PHE A 120 -25.53 -3.56 9.74
N ASN A 121 -26.78 -4.02 9.80
CA ASN A 121 -27.22 -5.10 10.68
C ASN A 121 -26.56 -6.40 10.21
N LEU A 122 -25.40 -6.71 10.80
CA LEU A 122 -24.67 -7.94 10.58
C LEU A 122 -24.59 -8.68 11.91
N VAL A 123 -24.99 -9.94 11.89
CA VAL A 123 -24.98 -10.82 13.06
C VAL A 123 -24.22 -12.09 12.72
N VAL A 124 -23.31 -12.49 13.60
CA VAL A 124 -22.58 -13.76 13.48
C VAL A 124 -22.98 -14.68 14.61
N PHE A 125 -23.49 -15.87 14.28
CA PHE A 125 -23.99 -16.81 15.27
C PHE A 125 -23.94 -18.28 14.81
N PRO A 126 -23.80 -19.25 15.74
CA PRO A 126 -23.37 -19.03 17.12
C PRO A 126 -21.93 -18.49 17.18
N ASN A 127 -21.64 -17.65 18.16
CA ASN A 127 -20.29 -17.20 18.47
C ASN A 127 -20.16 -17.16 20.00
N PRO A 128 -19.37 -18.05 20.64
CA PRO A 128 -18.51 -19.07 20.02
C PRO A 128 -19.27 -20.24 19.36
N PHE A 129 -18.74 -20.77 18.26
CA PHE A 129 -19.28 -21.93 17.53
C PHE A 129 -18.59 -23.25 17.87
N SER A 130 -19.25 -24.37 17.54
CA SER A 130 -18.67 -25.72 17.63
C SER A 130 -18.43 -26.26 16.22
N GLU A 131 -19.47 -26.69 15.50
CA GLU A 131 -19.28 -27.25 14.16
C GLU A 131 -19.39 -26.21 13.04
N ASN A 132 -20.23 -25.19 13.22
CA ASN A 132 -20.50 -24.19 12.21
C ASN A 132 -20.96 -22.86 12.81
N PHE A 133 -20.74 -21.79 12.06
CA PHE A 133 -21.31 -20.47 12.31
C PHE A 133 -21.95 -19.91 11.03
N LYS A 134 -22.79 -18.91 11.21
CA LYS A 134 -23.49 -18.20 10.15
C LYS A 134 -23.21 -16.72 10.25
N ILE A 135 -23.09 -16.07 9.10
CA ILE A 135 -23.08 -14.61 8.98
C ILE A 135 -24.39 -14.22 8.31
N GLU A 136 -25.20 -13.47 9.04
CA GLU A 136 -26.45 -12.88 8.56
C GLU A 136 -26.26 -11.38 8.35
N PHE A 137 -26.64 -10.88 7.18
CA PHE A 137 -26.56 -9.46 6.84
C PHE A 137 -27.68 -9.05 5.88
N GLU A 138 -28.01 -7.76 5.84
CA GLU A 138 -28.99 -7.20 4.92
C GLU A 138 -28.30 -6.43 3.80
N SER A 139 -28.76 -6.62 2.56
CA SER A 139 -28.28 -5.88 1.40
C SER A 139 -29.38 -4.99 0.81
N GLY A 140 -28.98 -3.80 0.35
CA GLY A 140 -29.88 -2.86 -0.33
C GLY A 140 -29.91 -3.01 -1.86
N SER A 141 -28.95 -3.72 -2.45
CA SER A 141 -28.79 -3.84 -3.90
C SER A 141 -28.28 -5.22 -4.31
N ASN A 142 -28.40 -5.53 -5.60
CA ASN A 142 -27.70 -6.67 -6.18
C ASN A 142 -26.21 -6.32 -6.28
N ALA A 143 -25.35 -7.15 -5.71
CA ALA A 143 -23.90 -6.97 -5.75
C ALA A 143 -23.18 -8.31 -5.55
N GLU A 144 -21.96 -8.43 -6.06
CA GLU A 144 -21.09 -9.55 -5.73
C GLU A 144 -20.31 -9.21 -4.45
N ALA A 145 -20.33 -10.11 -3.47
CA ALA A 145 -19.58 -9.95 -2.24
C ALA A 145 -18.66 -11.12 -1.99
N ASP A 146 -17.45 -10.82 -1.53
CA ASP A 146 -16.52 -11.81 -1.02
C ASP A 146 -16.58 -11.84 0.51
N ILE A 147 -16.77 -13.03 1.07
CA ILE A 147 -16.64 -13.28 2.49
C ILE A 147 -15.37 -14.08 2.72
N ILE A 148 -14.44 -13.46 3.43
CA ILE A 148 -13.10 -13.98 3.71
C ILE A 148 -13.01 -14.32 5.19
N ILE A 149 -12.48 -15.50 5.50
CA ILE A 149 -12.14 -15.96 6.84
C ILE A 149 -10.63 -16.16 6.92
N GLU A 150 -10.02 -15.57 7.94
CA GLU A 150 -8.58 -15.62 8.20
C GLU A 150 -8.30 -16.10 9.62
N ASN A 151 -7.13 -16.69 9.83
CA ASN A 151 -6.64 -16.95 11.18
C ASN A 151 -5.98 -15.70 11.79
N LEU A 152 -5.57 -15.78 13.06
CA LEU A 152 -4.90 -14.67 13.75
C LEU A 152 -3.54 -14.26 13.15
N LEU A 153 -2.94 -15.10 12.30
CA LEU A 153 -1.72 -14.77 11.57
C LEU A 153 -2.02 -14.06 10.23
N GLY A 154 -3.29 -13.76 9.94
CA GLY A 154 -3.71 -13.13 8.69
C GLY A 154 -3.71 -14.08 7.49
N GLN A 155 -3.55 -15.39 7.71
CA GLN A 155 -3.58 -16.36 6.61
C GLN A 155 -5.03 -16.58 6.19
N LEU A 156 -5.29 -16.55 4.87
CA LEU A 156 -6.57 -16.91 4.29
C LEU A 156 -6.88 -18.38 4.57
N VAL A 157 -7.98 -18.62 5.27
CA VAL A 157 -8.45 -19.96 5.62
C VAL A 157 -9.65 -20.36 4.76
N CYS A 158 -10.59 -19.43 4.50
CA CYS A 158 -11.75 -19.68 3.65
C CYS A 158 -12.16 -18.42 2.89
N ARG A 159 -12.61 -18.57 1.63
CA ARG A 159 -13.25 -17.50 0.85
C ARG A 159 -14.52 -18.03 0.21
N LYS A 160 -15.62 -17.29 0.33
CA LYS A 160 -16.87 -17.52 -0.40
C LYS A 160 -17.27 -16.27 -1.16
N THR A 161 -17.38 -16.39 -2.48
CA THR A 161 -17.94 -15.35 -3.34
C THR A 161 -19.44 -15.61 -3.48
N VAL A 162 -20.25 -14.61 -3.14
CA VAL A 162 -21.71 -14.72 -3.10
C VAL A 162 -22.35 -13.59 -3.89
N ASN A 163 -23.34 -13.95 -4.70
CA ASN A 163 -24.21 -12.96 -5.35
C ASN A 163 -25.28 -12.54 -4.35
N VAL A 164 -25.12 -11.34 -3.80
CA VAL A 164 -25.99 -10.75 -2.83
C VAL A 164 -27.17 -10.11 -3.56
N VAL A 165 -28.39 -10.38 -3.12
CA VAL A 165 -29.61 -9.73 -3.61
C VAL A 165 -30.23 -8.86 -2.51
N PRO A 166 -31.05 -7.84 -2.85
CA PRO A 166 -31.75 -7.04 -1.86
C PRO A 166 -32.50 -7.89 -0.85
N GLY A 167 -32.37 -7.54 0.44
CA GLY A 167 -32.94 -8.27 1.57
C GLY A 167 -31.90 -9.02 2.38
N ARG A 168 -32.40 -9.89 3.26
CA ARG A 168 -31.58 -10.63 4.23
C ARG A 168 -30.90 -11.83 3.58
N GLN A 169 -29.59 -11.93 3.79
CA GLN A 169 -28.74 -13.03 3.34
C GLN A 169 -28.14 -13.75 4.54
N THR A 170 -28.01 -15.07 4.44
CA THR A 170 -27.38 -15.89 5.47
C THR A 170 -26.37 -16.83 4.82
N ILE A 171 -25.10 -16.68 5.17
CA ILE A 171 -24.00 -17.52 4.66
C ILE A 171 -23.44 -18.36 5.81
N SER A 172 -23.30 -19.67 5.59
CA SER A 172 -22.84 -20.62 6.61
C SER A 172 -21.39 -21.05 6.36
N PHE A 173 -20.65 -21.30 7.44
CA PHE A 173 -19.27 -21.79 7.44
C PHE A 173 -19.14 -22.93 8.45
N THR A 174 -18.41 -23.98 8.08
CA THR A 174 -18.13 -25.15 8.94
C THR A 174 -16.67 -25.15 9.41
N TYR A 175 -16.37 -25.76 10.55
CA TYR A 175 -14.99 -25.85 11.04
C TYR A 175 -14.08 -26.62 10.08
N ASP A 176 -14.64 -27.55 9.32
CA ASP A 176 -13.96 -28.31 8.27
C ASP A 176 -13.50 -27.40 7.12
N GLU A 177 -14.37 -26.47 6.68
CA GLU A 177 -14.01 -25.43 5.71
C GLU A 177 -12.94 -24.49 6.26
N LEU A 178 -12.77 -24.41 7.58
CA LEU A 178 -11.69 -23.66 8.22
C LEU A 178 -10.40 -24.47 8.45
N GLY A 179 -10.35 -25.70 7.96
CA GLY A 179 -9.18 -26.58 8.10
C GLY A 179 -8.97 -27.14 9.50
N ARG A 180 -9.97 -27.05 10.40
CA ARG A 180 -9.90 -27.52 11.80
C ARG A 180 -8.66 -27.06 12.58
N ASN A 181 -8.17 -25.87 12.27
CA ASN A 181 -6.95 -25.35 12.87
C ASN A 181 -7.17 -23.93 13.39
N GLY A 182 -6.90 -23.74 14.67
CA GLY A 182 -7.15 -22.48 15.38
C GLY A 182 -8.51 -22.44 16.07
N ASN A 183 -8.62 -21.53 17.02
CA ASN A 183 -9.81 -21.28 17.83
C ASN A 183 -10.37 -19.86 17.68
N THR A 184 -9.68 -19.01 16.92
CA THR A 184 -10.03 -17.62 16.70
C THR A 184 -9.84 -17.30 15.24
N PHE A 185 -10.89 -16.77 14.62
CA PHE A 185 -10.91 -16.41 13.22
C PHE A 185 -11.40 -14.98 13.05
N ILE A 186 -10.91 -14.31 12.03
CA ILE A 186 -11.35 -12.98 11.62
C ILE A 186 -12.16 -13.15 10.35
N TYR A 187 -13.38 -12.62 10.31
CA TYR A 187 -14.17 -12.55 9.09
C TYR A 187 -14.12 -11.14 8.48
N ARG A 188 -14.14 -11.05 7.16
CA ARG A 188 -14.23 -9.80 6.39
C ARG A 188 -15.24 -9.97 5.26
N ILE A 189 -16.15 -8.99 5.11
CA ILE A 189 -17.02 -8.89 3.94
C ILE A 189 -16.49 -7.78 3.05
N ILE A 190 -16.27 -8.10 1.77
CA ILE A 190 -15.79 -7.18 0.74
C ILE A 190 -16.87 -7.06 -0.33
N ASN A 191 -17.23 -5.83 -0.70
CA ASN A 191 -18.15 -5.53 -1.80
C ASN A 191 -17.47 -4.47 -2.70
N ASP A 192 -17.47 -4.68 -4.02
CA ASP A 192 -16.79 -3.80 -4.99
C ASP A 192 -15.33 -3.45 -4.61
N GLY A 193 -14.60 -4.43 -4.05
CA GLY A 193 -13.22 -4.26 -3.60
C GLY A 193 -13.03 -3.47 -2.29
N LYS A 194 -14.11 -3.02 -1.64
CA LYS A 194 -14.06 -2.31 -0.34
C LYS A 194 -14.53 -3.21 0.78
N SER A 195 -13.78 -3.26 1.88
CA SER A 195 -14.24 -3.93 3.10
C SER A 195 -15.43 -3.17 3.68
N VAL A 196 -16.56 -3.85 3.80
CA VAL A 196 -17.81 -3.29 4.32
C VAL A 196 -17.89 -3.49 5.84
N LYS A 197 -17.41 -4.64 6.35
CA LYS A 197 -17.39 -4.95 7.79
C LYS A 197 -16.42 -6.09 8.11
N SER A 198 -15.95 -6.12 9.36
CA SER A 198 -15.11 -7.21 9.88
C SER A 198 -15.44 -7.53 11.33
N GLY A 199 -15.00 -8.69 11.82
CA GLY A 199 -15.15 -9.05 13.23
C GLY A 199 -14.47 -10.37 13.56
N ILE A 200 -14.61 -10.80 14.81
CA ILE A 200 -13.99 -12.01 15.33
C ILE A 200 -15.06 -13.08 15.55
N VAL A 201 -14.75 -14.32 15.15
CA VAL A 201 -15.54 -15.51 15.46
C VAL A 201 -14.67 -16.53 16.19
N LEU A 202 -15.16 -17.04 17.30
CA LEU A 202 -14.44 -17.95 18.20
C LEU A 202 -14.98 -19.37 18.06
N HIS A 203 -14.09 -20.35 17.98
CA HIS A 203 -14.42 -21.77 18.09
C HIS A 203 -14.22 -22.22 19.55
N ARG A 204 -15.10 -23.10 20.03
CA ARG A 204 -15.08 -23.65 21.40
C ARG A 204 -13.96 -24.64 21.65
#